data_AF-A0A5J4YX08-F1
#
_entry.id   AF-A0A5J4YX08-F1
#
_cell.length_a   1.000
_cell.length_b   1.000
_cell.length_c   1.000
_cell.angle_alpha   90.00
_cell.angle_beta   90.00
_cell.angle_gamma   90.00
#
_symmetry.space_group_name_H-M   'P 1'
#
loop_
_entity.id
_entity.type
_entity.pdbx_description
1 polymer ?
#
loop_
_entity_poly.entity_id
_entity_poly.type
_entity_poly.pdbx_seq_one_letter_code
_entity_poly.pdbx_strand_id
1 'polypeptide(L)'
;MFSRPFTPSYNSRFVPEHPMREQHRLGGCVSSLMTKGDPASGARLAPHLFRTFWWLCAFVCTAACLVQTVRGLECDLCADNWLFILAAGGRTASTTALSMFSLLPQIELAGEHAGGLEEQFAVLRRLELINHGSVAWKGPQLHSRAFFCVTQELVKTMVYGAGQASREPKTKIVGFKEIRYVSWHMQWFLASAFPCARIIFPVRQNASAEILVKSGFNYDLLHREWAEERKVAESIHKASPHTSFVLPIERVSEEMYN
;
A
#
# COMPACT_ATOMS: atom_id res chain seq x y z
N MET A 1 23.86 -3.85 -15.65
CA MET A 1 23.14 -5.09 -15.28
C MET A 1 21.66 -4.80 -15.46
N PHE A 2 21.12 -5.01 -16.67
CA PHE A 2 19.71 -4.75 -16.96
C PHE A 2 19.06 -6.07 -17.37
N SER A 3 18.08 -6.48 -16.57
CA SER A 3 17.24 -7.65 -16.79
C SER A 3 16.59 -7.58 -18.17
N ARG A 4 16.56 -8.72 -18.85
CA ARG A 4 15.90 -8.92 -20.16
C ARG A 4 14.45 -8.43 -20.12
N PRO A 5 13.86 -8.03 -21.27
CA PRO A 5 12.44 -7.71 -21.34
C PRO A 5 11.65 -8.97 -20.98
N PHE A 6 11.06 -8.96 -19.78
CA PHE A 6 10.03 -9.91 -19.42
C PHE A 6 8.77 -9.40 -20.13
N THR A 7 8.39 -10.05 -21.23
CA THR A 7 7.07 -9.87 -21.83
C THR A 7 6.11 -10.84 -21.15
N PRO A 8 5.25 -10.42 -20.21
CA PRO A 8 4.19 -11.28 -19.75
C PRO A 8 3.16 -11.34 -20.87
N SER A 9 3.11 -12.47 -21.59
CA SER A 9 1.96 -12.83 -22.42
C SER A 9 0.79 -13.16 -21.48
N TYR A 10 0.16 -12.15 -20.91
CA TYR A 10 -1.04 -12.32 -20.10
C TYR A 10 -2.25 -12.37 -21.04
N ASN A 11 -2.82 -13.56 -21.19
CA ASN A 11 -4.02 -13.78 -21.98
C ASN A 11 -5.21 -13.13 -21.25
N SER A 12 -5.60 -11.94 -21.67
CA SER A 12 -6.58 -11.05 -21.02
C SER A 12 -8.04 -11.49 -21.18
N ARG A 13 -8.34 -12.77 -21.01
CA ARG A 13 -9.70 -13.31 -21.10
C ARG A 13 -10.15 -13.84 -19.74
N PHE A 14 -10.42 -12.94 -18.80
CA PHE A 14 -11.51 -13.04 -17.81
C PHE A 14 -11.50 -11.78 -16.94
N VAL A 15 -12.42 -10.85 -17.21
CA VAL A 15 -12.76 -9.76 -16.29
C VAL A 15 -14.19 -10.05 -15.83
N PRO A 16 -14.41 -10.56 -14.61
CA PRO A 16 -15.74 -10.55 -14.04
C PRO A 16 -16.06 -9.10 -13.61
N GLU A 17 -17.04 -8.48 -14.27
CA GLU A 17 -17.66 -7.24 -13.80
C GLU A 17 -18.39 -7.52 -12.48
N HIS A 18 -17.84 -7.02 -11.37
CA HIS A 18 -18.58 -6.93 -10.12
C HIS A 18 -18.90 -5.46 -9.81
N PRO A 19 -20.18 -5.10 -9.61
CA PRO A 19 -20.53 -3.76 -9.17
C PRO A 19 -20.10 -3.56 -7.72
N MET A 20 -19.41 -2.45 -7.45
CA MET A 20 -19.11 -2.01 -6.09
C MET A 20 -20.43 -1.70 -5.36
N ARG A 21 -20.74 -2.48 -4.31
CA ARG A 21 -21.91 -2.28 -3.46
C ARG A 21 -21.46 -1.62 -2.16
N GLU A 22 -21.98 -0.43 -1.92
CA GLU A 22 -21.81 0.37 -0.71
C GLU A 22 -22.41 -0.37 0.50
N GLN A 23 -21.61 -0.63 1.54
CA GLN A 23 -22.07 -1.24 2.79
C GLN A 23 -22.02 -0.22 3.94
N HIS A 24 -23.19 -0.06 4.55
CA HIS A 24 -23.49 0.78 5.71
C HIS A 24 -22.74 0.37 6.98
N ARG A 25 -22.34 1.38 7.77
CA ARG A 25 -21.87 1.25 9.16
C ARG A 25 -23.06 0.98 10.10
N LEU A 26 -22.92 -0.04 10.94
CA LEU A 26 -23.70 -0.23 12.18
C LEU A 26 -22.74 -0.42 13.36
N GLY A 27 -23.13 0.11 14.51
CA GLY A 27 -22.79 -0.45 15.81
C GLY A 27 -21.69 0.26 16.58
N GLY A 28 -22.06 1.29 17.34
CA GLY A 28 -21.26 1.78 18.46
C GLY A 28 -21.26 0.79 19.62
N CYS A 29 -20.12 0.66 20.30
CA CYS A 29 -20.03 -0.01 21.58
C CYS A 29 -19.67 1.01 22.66
N VAL A 30 -20.67 1.37 23.47
CA VAL A 30 -20.53 2.15 24.70
C VAL A 30 -20.06 1.18 25.79
N SER A 31 -18.93 1.44 26.42
CA SER A 31 -18.54 0.80 27.68
C SER A 31 -18.39 1.87 28.75
N SER A 32 -19.33 1.83 29.68
CA SER A 32 -19.45 2.68 30.85
C SER A 32 -19.11 1.87 32.10
N LEU A 33 -18.68 2.58 33.14
CA LEU A 33 -18.40 2.16 34.52
C LEU A 33 -17.20 1.23 34.77
N MET A 34 -16.24 1.72 35.55
CA MET A 34 -16.05 1.19 36.91
C MET A 34 -15.44 2.21 37.87
N THR A 35 -15.92 2.11 39.10
CA THR A 35 -15.86 2.99 40.27
C THR A 35 -14.48 3.12 40.92
N LYS A 36 -14.16 4.34 41.38
CA LYS A 36 -13.15 4.62 42.42
C LYS A 36 -13.62 3.99 43.74
N GLY A 37 -12.82 3.10 44.31
CA GLY A 37 -12.93 2.66 45.70
C GLY A 37 -11.63 2.98 46.42
N ASP A 38 -11.71 3.76 47.49
CA ASP A 38 -10.63 3.93 48.47
C ASP A 38 -10.41 2.63 49.23
N PRO A 39 -9.17 2.39 49.71
CA PRO A 39 -9.07 1.93 51.09
C PRO A 39 -7.93 2.62 51.85
N ALA A 40 -8.32 3.33 52.90
CA ALA A 40 -7.53 3.44 54.11
C ALA A 40 -7.72 2.16 54.93
N SER A 41 -6.63 1.53 55.39
CA SER A 41 -6.50 0.82 56.67
C SER A 41 -5.16 0.10 56.75
N GLY A 42 -4.35 0.49 57.74
CA GLY A 42 -3.04 -0.08 57.99
C GLY A 42 -3.10 -1.46 58.66
N ALA A 43 -2.23 -2.35 58.19
CA ALA A 43 -1.81 -3.54 58.93
C ALA A 43 -0.29 -3.72 58.74
N ARG A 44 0.46 -3.68 59.84
CA ARG A 44 1.89 -4.01 59.87
C ARG A 44 2.03 -5.53 59.85
N LEU A 45 2.36 -6.09 58.68
CA LEU A 45 2.69 -7.51 58.51
C LEU A 45 4.20 -7.70 58.38
N ALA A 46 4.66 -8.84 58.91
CA ALA A 46 6.05 -9.18 59.19
C ALA A 46 6.97 -9.24 57.94
N PRO A 47 8.25 -8.84 58.06
CA PRO A 47 9.15 -8.58 56.92
C PRO A 47 9.73 -9.83 56.21
N HIS A 48 9.43 -11.06 56.63
CA HIS A 48 10.11 -12.25 56.10
C HIS A 48 9.33 -13.06 55.04
N LEU A 49 8.05 -12.77 54.79
CA LEU A 49 7.25 -13.43 53.74
C LEU A 49 7.11 -12.62 52.44
N PHE A 50 7.66 -11.41 52.39
CA PHE A 50 7.50 -10.49 51.25
C PHE A 50 8.43 -10.77 50.06
N ARG A 51 9.49 -11.57 50.23
CA ARG A 51 10.50 -11.76 49.18
C ARG A 51 10.15 -12.83 48.12
N THR A 52 9.34 -13.83 48.45
CA THR A 52 8.98 -14.91 47.51
C THR A 52 7.69 -14.62 46.73
N PHE A 53 6.80 -13.78 47.27
CA PHE A 53 5.55 -13.41 46.61
C PHE A 53 5.74 -12.43 45.44
N TRP A 54 6.75 -11.55 45.52
CA TRP A 54 7.09 -10.61 44.44
C TRP A 54 7.62 -11.30 43.17
N TRP A 55 8.35 -12.40 43.31
CA TRP A 55 8.89 -13.14 42.16
C TRP A 55 7.80 -13.90 41.37
N LEU A 56 6.78 -14.43 42.06
CA LEU A 56 5.66 -15.12 41.40
C LEU A 56 4.69 -14.14 40.72
N CYS A 57 4.40 -12.98 41.31
CA CYS A 57 3.60 -11.94 40.63
C CYS A 57 4.33 -11.33 39.43
N ALA A 58 5.65 -11.12 39.49
CA ALA A 58 6.43 -10.62 38.36
C ALA A 58 6.47 -11.62 37.18
N PHE A 59 6.50 -12.92 37.45
CA PHE A 59 6.44 -13.97 36.42
C PHE A 59 5.04 -14.14 35.80
N VAL A 60 3.98 -13.99 36.58
CA VAL A 60 2.59 -14.07 36.06
C VAL A 60 2.21 -12.82 35.28
N CYS A 61 2.71 -11.62 35.65
CA CYS A 61 2.48 -10.39 34.86
C CYS A 61 3.27 -10.35 33.54
N THR A 62 4.47 -10.93 33.48
CA THR A 62 5.21 -11.04 32.20
C THR A 62 4.56 -12.03 31.24
N ALA A 63 4.01 -13.14 31.75
CA ALA A 63 3.24 -14.07 30.92
C ALA A 63 1.90 -13.47 30.45
N ALA A 64 1.20 -12.69 31.28
CA ALA A 64 -0.08 -12.07 30.90
C ALA A 64 0.07 -10.95 29.86
N CYS A 65 1.20 -10.23 29.82
CA CYS A 65 1.47 -9.25 28.75
C CYS A 65 1.84 -9.91 27.41
N LEU A 66 2.43 -11.12 27.43
CA LEU A 66 2.69 -11.89 26.20
C LEU A 66 1.41 -12.52 25.61
N VAL A 67 0.35 -12.59 26.40
CA VAL A 67 -0.99 -13.06 25.99
C VAL A 67 -1.97 -11.90 25.88
N GLN A 68 -1.49 -10.70 25.50
CA GLN A 68 -2.31 -9.79 24.72
C GLN A 68 -2.49 -10.39 23.32
N THR A 69 -3.37 -11.39 23.30
CA THR A 69 -4.42 -11.56 22.32
C THR A 69 -4.13 -10.92 20.98
N VAL A 70 -3.72 -11.75 20.03
CA VAL A 70 -3.94 -11.62 18.59
C VAL A 70 -5.46 -11.57 18.33
N ARG A 71 -6.16 -10.60 18.94
CA ARG A 71 -7.57 -10.30 18.76
C ARG A 71 -7.63 -9.15 17.78
N GLY A 72 -7.97 -9.49 16.54
CA GLY A 72 -8.38 -8.53 15.51
C GLY A 72 -7.23 -7.75 14.90
N LEU A 73 -6.49 -8.40 14.00
CA LEU A 73 -5.60 -7.80 12.98
C LEU A 73 -6.40 -6.91 11.99
N GLU A 74 -7.25 -6.03 12.49
CA GLU A 74 -7.86 -4.98 11.70
C GLU A 74 -6.95 -3.77 11.78
N CYS A 75 -5.92 -3.72 10.93
CA CYS A 75 -5.21 -2.47 10.72
C CYS A 75 -6.18 -1.44 10.11
N ASP A 76 -5.92 -0.15 10.32
CA ASP A 76 -6.56 0.90 9.55
C ASP A 76 -5.83 1.08 8.22
N LEU A 77 -6.45 0.65 7.11
CA LEU A 77 -5.89 0.80 5.76
C LEU A 77 -5.77 2.28 5.31
N CYS A 78 -6.31 3.22 6.09
CA CYS A 78 -6.18 4.66 5.90
C CYS A 78 -5.29 5.35 6.95
N ALA A 79 -4.55 4.58 7.77
CA ALA A 79 -3.69 5.14 8.81
C ALA A 79 -2.62 6.08 8.26
N ASP A 80 -2.13 5.80 7.05
CA ASP A 80 -1.10 6.57 6.37
C ASP A 80 -1.65 7.37 5.18
N ASN A 81 -1.04 8.53 4.90
CA ASN A 81 -1.34 9.27 3.67
C ASN A 81 -0.47 8.74 2.52
N TRP A 82 -1.09 7.99 1.63
CA TRP A 82 -0.40 7.40 0.48
C TRP A 82 -0.39 8.32 -0.74
N LEU A 83 0.76 8.42 -1.40
CA LEU A 83 0.90 9.07 -2.71
C LEU A 83 1.60 8.14 -3.69
N PHE A 84 0.92 7.78 -4.78
CA PHE A 84 1.49 6.95 -5.84
C PHE A 84 1.67 7.75 -7.12
N ILE A 85 2.82 7.57 -7.77
CA ILE A 85 3.09 8.11 -9.10
C ILE A 85 3.06 6.95 -10.08
N LEU A 86 1.92 6.74 -10.74
CA LEU A 86 1.69 5.64 -11.67
C LEU A 86 1.80 6.14 -13.10
N ALA A 87 2.94 5.91 -13.73
CA ALA A 87 3.24 6.44 -15.05
C ALA A 87 2.55 5.62 -16.14
N ALA A 88 1.88 6.29 -17.08
CA ALA A 88 1.29 5.66 -18.26
C ALA A 88 2.38 5.36 -19.31
N GLY A 89 3.15 4.31 -19.07
CA GLY A 89 4.30 3.88 -19.85
C GLY A 89 5.62 4.53 -19.41
N GLY A 90 6.72 4.05 -20.01
CA GLY A 90 8.05 4.62 -19.79
C GLY A 90 8.18 6.04 -20.36
N ARG A 91 9.17 6.82 -19.91
CA ARG A 91 9.51 8.14 -20.50
C ARG A 91 8.39 9.21 -20.47
N THR A 92 7.53 9.11 -19.46
CA THR A 92 6.45 10.06 -19.13
C THR A 92 6.83 10.99 -17.97
N ALA A 93 8.12 11.29 -17.79
CA ALA A 93 8.63 12.19 -16.74
C ALA A 93 8.23 11.80 -15.29
N SER A 94 7.82 10.56 -15.04
CA SER A 94 7.47 10.09 -13.69
C SER A 94 8.64 10.11 -12.71
N THR A 95 9.88 9.97 -13.19
CA THR A 95 11.08 10.15 -12.35
C THR A 95 11.28 11.62 -11.97
N THR A 96 11.01 12.55 -12.90
CA THR A 96 11.01 13.99 -12.61
C THR A 96 9.97 14.32 -11.55
N ALA A 97 8.73 13.82 -11.70
CA ALA A 97 7.69 13.98 -10.68
C ALA A 97 8.13 13.42 -9.32
N LEU A 98 8.70 12.20 -9.29
CA LEU A 98 9.27 11.62 -8.06
C LEU A 98 10.31 12.55 -7.42
N SER A 99 11.24 13.09 -8.21
CA SER A 99 12.26 14.03 -7.73
C SER A 99 11.64 15.31 -7.16
N MET A 100 10.60 15.88 -7.78
CA MET A 100 9.89 17.06 -7.27
C MET A 100 9.33 16.83 -5.87
N PHE A 101 8.56 15.76 -5.71
CA PHE A 101 7.92 15.46 -4.43
C PHE A 101 8.94 15.07 -3.36
N SER A 102 10.07 14.48 -3.75
CA SER A 102 11.16 14.14 -2.83
C SER A 102 11.92 15.37 -2.29
N LEU A 103 11.77 16.55 -2.90
CA LEU A 103 12.32 17.81 -2.37
C LEU A 103 11.46 18.40 -1.25
N LEU A 104 10.22 17.95 -1.09
CA LEU A 104 9.33 18.46 -0.06
C LEU A 104 9.61 17.79 1.29
N PRO A 105 9.67 18.55 2.40
CA PRO A 105 9.88 17.97 3.71
C PRO A 105 8.71 17.05 4.07
N GLN A 106 9.00 15.94 4.77
CA GLN A 106 8.00 15.00 5.30
C GLN A 106 7.27 14.19 4.21
N ILE A 107 7.80 14.18 2.98
CA ILE A 107 7.38 13.26 1.92
C ILE A 107 8.49 12.24 1.69
N GLU A 108 8.15 10.95 1.74
CA GLU A 108 9.09 9.86 1.46
C GLU A 108 8.53 8.99 0.34
N LEU A 109 9.18 9.03 -0.82
CA LEU A 109 8.78 8.26 -1.99
C LEU A 109 9.93 7.37 -2.45
N ALA A 110 9.63 6.11 -2.77
CA ALA A 110 10.56 5.23 -3.47
C ALA A 110 10.41 5.30 -4.99
N GLY A 111 11.47 4.87 -5.68
CA GLY A 111 11.43 4.57 -7.11
C GLY A 111 10.70 3.25 -7.40
N GLU A 112 10.94 2.73 -8.60
CA GLU A 112 10.35 1.48 -9.05
C GLU A 112 10.83 0.28 -8.21
N HIS A 113 9.91 -0.64 -7.93
CA HIS A 113 10.17 -1.85 -7.15
C HIS A 113 9.91 -3.12 -7.97
N ALA A 114 10.26 -3.07 -9.25
CA ALA A 114 10.27 -4.21 -10.17
C ALA A 114 8.96 -5.01 -10.20
N GLY A 115 7.81 -4.40 -9.91
CA GLY A 115 6.51 -5.04 -10.10
C GLY A 115 6.07 -5.86 -8.89
N GLY A 116 6.74 -5.76 -7.74
CA GLY A 116 6.42 -6.57 -6.55
C GLY A 116 4.96 -6.55 -6.08
N LEU A 117 4.19 -5.49 -6.30
CA LEU A 117 2.75 -5.48 -5.97
C LEU A 117 1.88 -6.25 -6.98
N GLU A 118 2.31 -6.40 -8.23
CA GLU A 118 1.64 -7.27 -9.21
C GLU A 118 1.83 -8.74 -8.80
N GLU A 119 3.03 -9.10 -8.33
CA GLU A 119 3.29 -10.42 -7.75
C GLU A 119 2.44 -10.68 -6.50
N GLN A 120 2.31 -9.68 -5.60
CA GLN A 120 1.41 -9.78 -4.45
C GLN A 120 -0.06 -9.94 -4.86
N PHE A 121 -0.51 -9.19 -5.87
CA PHE A 121 -1.85 -9.34 -6.40
C PHE A 121 -2.06 -10.77 -6.95
N ALA A 122 -1.09 -11.32 -7.67
CA ALA A 122 -1.14 -12.71 -8.13
C ALA A 122 -1.20 -13.73 -6.97
N VAL A 123 -0.48 -13.47 -5.88
CA VAL A 123 -0.56 -14.29 -4.65
C VAL A 123 -1.96 -14.22 -4.05
N LEU A 124 -2.52 -13.02 -3.86
CA LEU A 124 -3.89 -12.85 -3.35
C LEU A 124 -4.89 -13.65 -4.18
N ARG A 125 -4.83 -13.53 -5.51
CA ARG A 125 -5.72 -14.26 -6.43
C ARG A 125 -5.58 -15.78 -6.29
N ARG A 126 -4.37 -16.29 -6.09
CA ARG A 126 -4.17 -17.74 -5.84
C ARG A 126 -4.73 -18.15 -4.49
N LEU A 127 -4.51 -17.36 -3.44
CA LEU A 127 -5.04 -17.64 -2.10
C LEU A 127 -6.58 -17.66 -2.07
N GLU A 128 -7.23 -16.78 -2.85
CA GLU A 128 -8.69 -16.79 -3.03
C GLU A 128 -9.20 -18.09 -3.68
N LEU A 129 -8.40 -18.74 -4.52
CA LEU A 129 -8.76 -19.99 -5.19
C LEU A 129 -8.52 -21.23 -4.32
N ILE A 130 -7.60 -21.18 -3.34
CA ILE A 130 -7.23 -22.33 -2.50
C ILE A 130 -8.37 -22.82 -1.59
N ASN A 131 -9.49 -22.09 -1.51
CA ASN A 131 -10.71 -22.54 -0.85
C ASN A 131 -11.42 -23.67 -1.66
N HIS A 132 -10.74 -24.81 -1.79
CA HIS A 132 -11.26 -26.02 -2.39
C HIS A 132 -11.82 -26.96 -1.32
N GLY A 133 -12.90 -27.70 -1.65
CA GLY A 133 -13.53 -28.66 -0.73
C GLY A 133 -12.68 -29.89 -0.36
N SER A 134 -11.43 -29.98 -0.84
CA SER A 134 -10.52 -31.09 -0.54
C SER A 134 -9.84 -30.91 0.82
N VAL A 135 -9.82 -31.97 1.63
CA VAL A 135 -9.18 -31.97 2.96
C VAL A 135 -7.70 -31.63 2.90
N ALA A 136 -7.00 -32.01 1.81
CA ALA A 136 -5.58 -31.71 1.61
C ALA A 136 -5.29 -30.21 1.44
N TRP A 137 -6.30 -29.41 1.12
CA TRP A 137 -6.21 -27.96 0.87
C TRP A 137 -7.05 -27.15 1.86
N LYS A 138 -7.53 -27.79 2.93
CA LYS A 138 -8.39 -27.16 3.91
C LYS A 138 -7.55 -26.33 4.89
N GLY A 139 -7.43 -25.05 4.61
CA GLY A 139 -6.90 -24.03 5.53
C GLY A 139 -7.98 -23.08 6.04
N PRO A 140 -7.68 -22.25 7.05
CA PRO A 140 -8.54 -21.11 7.37
C PRO A 140 -8.62 -20.17 6.16
N GLN A 141 -9.77 -19.54 5.95
CA GLN A 141 -9.92 -18.54 4.90
C GLN A 141 -8.98 -17.36 5.16
N LEU A 142 -8.26 -16.93 4.13
CA LEU A 142 -7.47 -15.71 4.21
C LEU A 142 -8.43 -14.52 4.32
N HIS A 143 -8.26 -13.72 5.38
CA HIS A 143 -8.98 -12.46 5.48
C HIS A 143 -8.29 -11.42 4.58
N SER A 144 -8.94 -10.98 3.48
CA SER A 144 -8.33 -10.05 2.51
C SER A 144 -7.81 -8.76 3.15
N ARG A 145 -8.52 -8.23 4.17
CA ARG A 145 -8.04 -7.06 4.93
C ARG A 145 -6.68 -7.29 5.57
N ALA A 146 -6.44 -8.47 6.16
CA ALA A 146 -5.16 -8.79 6.78
C ALA A 146 -4.04 -8.87 5.72
N PHE A 147 -4.36 -9.41 4.53
CA PHE A 147 -3.42 -9.40 3.40
C PHE A 147 -3.07 -7.96 2.98
N PHE A 148 -4.06 -7.07 2.91
CA PHE A 148 -3.82 -5.67 2.60
C PHE A 148 -3.00 -4.95 3.68
N CYS A 149 -3.20 -5.25 4.96
CA CYS A 149 -2.33 -4.73 6.03
C CYS A 149 -0.86 -5.12 5.80
N VAL A 150 -0.60 -6.39 5.49
CA VAL A 150 0.76 -6.88 5.16
C VAL A 150 1.30 -6.20 3.89
N THR A 151 0.43 -5.95 2.90
CA THR A 151 0.80 -5.22 1.68
C THR A 151 1.29 -3.81 2.01
N GLN A 152 0.61 -3.07 2.89
CA GLN A 152 1.03 -1.73 3.31
C GLN A 152 2.38 -1.74 4.02
N GLU A 153 2.59 -2.68 4.94
CA GLU A 153 3.87 -2.83 5.65
C GLU A 153 5.02 -3.21 4.72
N LEU A 154 4.76 -4.04 3.71
CA LEU A 154 5.74 -4.36 2.68
C LEU A 154 6.08 -3.11 1.84
N VAL A 155 5.10 -2.27 1.49
CA VAL A 155 5.39 -0.99 0.82
C VAL A 155 6.21 -0.07 1.73
N LYS A 156 5.90 0.07 3.02
CA LYS A 156 6.74 0.83 3.96
C LYS A 156 8.18 0.33 3.99
N THR A 157 8.36 -0.99 4.01
CA THR A 157 9.68 -1.63 3.95
C THR A 157 10.41 -1.26 2.66
N MET A 158 9.72 -1.26 1.51
CA MET A 158 10.30 -0.84 0.22
C MET A 158 10.69 0.64 0.20
N VAL A 159 9.90 1.50 0.84
CA VAL A 159 10.12 2.96 0.84
C VAL A 159 11.22 3.37 1.81
N TYR A 160 11.16 2.89 3.04
CA TYR A 160 12.07 3.32 4.08
C TYR A 160 13.35 2.50 4.16
N GLY A 161 13.30 1.22 3.74
CA GLY A 161 14.39 0.26 3.91
C GLY A 161 14.82 0.14 5.37
N ALA A 162 16.13 -0.01 5.61
CA ALA A 162 16.69 -0.08 6.96
C ALA A 162 16.47 1.18 7.82
N GLY A 163 16.07 2.30 7.21
CA GLY A 163 15.86 3.58 7.89
C GLY A 163 14.47 3.78 8.50
N GLN A 164 13.55 2.81 8.40
CA GLN A 164 12.13 2.96 8.76
C GLN A 164 11.91 3.59 10.12
N ALA A 165 12.48 3.02 11.19
CA ALA A 165 12.28 3.51 12.55
C ALA A 165 12.66 5.00 12.75
N SER A 166 13.59 5.51 11.95
CA SER A 166 14.08 6.90 12.04
C SER A 166 13.34 7.88 11.10
N ARG A 167 12.79 7.39 9.99
CA ARG A 167 12.17 8.18 8.93
C ARG A 167 10.66 8.24 9.06
N GLU A 168 10.01 7.12 9.38
CA GLU A 168 8.55 7.01 9.48
C GLU A 168 7.94 8.04 10.45
N PRO A 169 8.47 8.27 11.68
CA PRO A 169 7.90 9.28 12.59
C PRO A 169 7.96 10.72 12.08
N LYS A 170 8.79 10.99 11.05
CA LYS A 170 8.97 12.32 10.44
C LYS A 170 8.22 12.44 9.11
N THR A 171 7.57 11.37 8.67
CA THR A 171 6.93 11.29 7.36
C THR A 171 5.45 11.55 7.49
N LYS A 172 4.93 12.45 6.65
CA LYS A 172 3.50 12.72 6.51
C LYS A 172 2.89 12.00 5.33
N ILE A 173 3.63 11.88 4.23
CA ILE A 173 3.19 11.26 2.98
C ILE A 173 4.21 10.21 2.58
N VAL A 174 3.74 9.00 2.31
CA VAL A 174 4.58 7.85 1.94
C VAL A 174 4.07 7.25 0.62
N GLY A 175 4.97 6.70 -0.19
CA GLY A 175 4.55 5.97 -1.38
C GLY A 175 5.68 5.72 -2.35
N PHE A 176 5.36 5.57 -3.63
CA PHE A 176 6.33 5.14 -4.63
C PHE A 176 5.93 5.56 -6.04
N LYS A 177 6.87 5.39 -6.96
CA LYS A 177 6.68 5.54 -8.39
C LYS A 177 6.75 4.19 -9.10
N GLU A 178 5.83 3.93 -10.02
CA GLU A 178 5.81 2.72 -10.84
C GLU A 178 5.25 3.00 -12.24
N ILE A 179 5.76 2.32 -13.28
CA ILE A 179 5.36 2.48 -14.69
C ILE A 179 4.54 1.29 -15.21
N ARG A 180 4.31 0.27 -14.39
CA ARG A 180 3.64 -0.99 -14.79
C ARG A 180 2.23 -1.17 -14.24
N TYR A 181 1.75 -0.21 -13.45
CA TYR A 181 0.50 -0.34 -12.71
C TYR A 181 -0.68 0.44 -13.30
N VAL A 182 -0.52 1.02 -14.49
CA VAL A 182 -1.64 1.66 -15.20
C VAL A 182 -2.48 0.59 -15.89
N SER A 183 -3.28 -0.10 -15.08
CA SER A 183 -4.22 -1.13 -15.51
C SER A 183 -5.43 -1.17 -14.58
N TRP A 184 -6.57 -1.65 -15.07
CA TRP A 184 -7.77 -1.77 -14.23
C TRP A 184 -7.62 -2.73 -13.06
N HIS A 185 -6.89 -3.84 -13.25
CA HIS A 185 -6.71 -4.83 -12.19
C HIS A 185 -5.76 -4.31 -11.10
N MET A 186 -4.68 -3.60 -11.46
CA MET A 186 -3.81 -2.98 -10.48
C MET A 186 -4.52 -1.82 -9.78
N GLN A 187 -5.35 -1.04 -10.49
CA GLN A 187 -6.16 -0.01 -9.86
C GLN A 187 -7.12 -0.60 -8.81
N TRP A 188 -7.78 -1.72 -9.12
CA TRP A 188 -8.63 -2.42 -8.15
C TRP A 188 -7.82 -2.88 -6.93
N PHE A 189 -6.65 -3.48 -7.15
CA PHE A 189 -5.79 -3.96 -6.07
C PHE A 189 -5.31 -2.80 -5.18
N LEU A 190 -4.81 -1.72 -5.79
CA LEU A 190 -4.32 -0.54 -5.08
C LEU A 190 -5.45 0.20 -4.35
N ALA A 191 -6.63 0.35 -4.95
CA ALA A 191 -7.78 0.94 -4.27
C ALA A 191 -8.27 0.09 -3.09
N SER A 192 -8.14 -1.23 -3.17
CA SER A 192 -8.51 -2.14 -2.08
C SER A 192 -7.48 -2.12 -0.95
N ALA A 193 -6.19 -2.12 -1.30
CA ALA A 193 -5.10 -2.13 -0.34
C ALA A 193 -4.82 -0.75 0.28
N PHE A 194 -5.09 0.33 -0.45
CA PHE A 194 -4.77 1.72 -0.09
C PHE A 194 -5.97 2.66 -0.39
N PRO A 195 -7.10 2.48 0.29
CA PRO A 195 -8.36 3.17 -0.05
C PRO A 195 -8.30 4.71 0.11
N CYS A 196 -7.35 5.23 0.90
CA CYS A 196 -7.13 6.67 1.09
C CYS A 196 -5.96 7.23 0.27
N ALA A 197 -5.40 6.46 -0.68
CA ALA A 197 -4.30 6.93 -1.51
C ALA A 197 -4.72 8.02 -2.50
N ARG A 198 -3.76 8.89 -2.81
CA ARG A 198 -3.81 9.79 -3.95
C ARG A 198 -2.88 9.28 -5.05
N ILE A 199 -3.33 9.38 -6.29
CA ILE A 199 -2.60 8.86 -7.45
C ILE A 199 -2.32 9.99 -8.44
N ILE A 200 -1.08 10.13 -8.86
CA ILE A 200 -0.69 10.99 -9.97
C ILE A 200 -0.42 10.06 -11.15
N PHE A 201 -1.02 10.37 -12.31
CA PHE A 201 -0.78 9.72 -13.57
C PHE A 201 0.02 10.64 -14.50
N PRO A 202 1.36 10.56 -14.51
CA PRO A 202 2.15 11.18 -15.56
C PRO A 202 1.81 10.54 -16.91
N VAL A 203 1.36 11.37 -17.85
CA VAL A 203 0.97 10.96 -19.21
C VAL A 203 1.66 11.81 -20.24
N ARG A 204 1.95 11.24 -21.41
CA ARG A 204 2.36 12.00 -22.58
C ARG A 204 1.15 12.25 -23.48
N GLN A 205 0.79 13.52 -23.69
CA GLN A 205 -0.35 13.86 -24.56
C GLN A 205 -0.02 13.59 -26.03
N ASN A 206 1.17 14.01 -26.46
CA ASN A 206 1.61 13.74 -27.81
C ASN A 206 2.26 12.36 -27.88
N ALA A 207 1.43 11.35 -28.15
CA ALA A 207 1.88 9.98 -28.31
C ALA A 207 2.82 9.77 -29.51
N SER A 208 3.02 10.76 -30.40
CA SER A 208 3.94 10.69 -31.54
C SER A 208 5.20 11.55 -31.35
N ALA A 209 5.42 12.08 -30.14
CA ALA A 209 6.58 12.93 -29.88
C ALA A 209 7.90 12.16 -30.05
N GLU A 210 8.81 12.71 -30.83
CA GLU A 210 10.17 12.16 -30.97
C GLU A 210 10.91 12.25 -29.62
N ILE A 211 11.52 11.14 -29.22
CA ILE A 211 12.32 11.07 -28.00
C ILE A 211 13.61 10.30 -28.24
N LEU A 212 14.67 10.68 -27.52
CA LEU A 212 15.90 9.92 -27.52
C LEU A 212 15.73 8.66 -26.67
N VAL A 213 15.59 7.50 -27.30
CA VAL A 213 15.68 6.21 -26.61
C VAL A 213 17.07 5.59 -26.79
N LYS A 214 17.48 4.76 -25.83
CA LYS A 214 18.70 3.96 -25.97
C LYS A 214 18.51 2.92 -27.08
N SER A 215 19.59 2.56 -27.77
CA SER A 215 19.59 1.45 -28.74
C SER A 215 18.93 0.20 -28.14
N GLY A 216 18.02 -0.42 -28.91
CA GLY A 216 17.27 -1.62 -28.50
C GLY A 216 15.85 -1.38 -27.98
N PHE A 217 15.39 -0.13 -27.85
CA PHE A 217 13.98 0.16 -27.57
C PHE A 217 13.14 0.12 -28.86
N ASN A 218 11.96 -0.51 -28.77
CA ASN A 218 10.97 -0.52 -29.84
C ASN A 218 10.11 0.74 -29.73
N TYR A 219 10.36 1.73 -30.61
CA TYR A 219 9.63 2.99 -30.65
C TYR A 219 8.12 2.78 -30.84
N ASP A 220 7.72 1.96 -31.81
CA ASP A 220 6.30 1.71 -32.11
C ASP A 220 5.57 1.06 -30.95
N LEU A 221 6.24 0.20 -30.19
CA LEU A 221 5.68 -0.36 -28.97
C LEU A 221 5.47 0.73 -27.91
N LEU A 222 6.48 1.56 -27.66
CA LEU A 222 6.41 2.63 -26.65
C LEU A 222 5.31 3.65 -26.96
N HIS A 223 5.18 4.06 -28.23
CA HIS A 223 4.13 4.99 -28.67
C HIS A 223 2.72 4.38 -28.50
N ARG A 224 2.57 3.08 -28.78
CA ARG A 224 1.31 2.36 -28.52
C ARG A 224 1.01 2.26 -27.02
N GLU A 225 2.00 1.94 -26.20
CA GLU A 225 1.86 1.90 -24.73
C GLU A 225 1.41 3.26 -24.20
N TRP A 226 2.02 4.37 -24.63
CA TRP A 226 1.56 5.71 -24.25
C TRP A 226 0.10 5.97 -24.61
N ALA A 227 -0.30 5.62 -25.83
CA ALA A 227 -1.66 5.87 -26.29
C ALA A 227 -2.69 5.05 -25.49
N GLU A 228 -2.41 3.78 -25.23
CA GLU A 228 -3.32 2.89 -24.51
C GLU A 228 -3.35 3.17 -23.02
N GLU A 229 -2.21 3.29 -22.36
CA GLU A 229 -2.15 3.54 -20.92
C GLU A 229 -2.66 4.94 -20.56
N ARG A 230 -2.48 5.95 -21.43
CA ARG A 230 -3.08 7.26 -21.23
C ARG A 230 -4.61 7.18 -21.19
N LYS A 231 -5.24 6.41 -22.10
CA LYS A 231 -6.70 6.22 -22.08
C LYS A 231 -7.15 5.55 -20.79
N VAL A 232 -6.39 4.57 -20.29
CA VAL A 232 -6.68 3.90 -19.02
C VAL A 232 -6.56 4.88 -17.85
N ALA A 233 -5.46 5.64 -17.76
CA ALA A 233 -5.26 6.67 -16.74
C ALA A 233 -6.36 7.74 -16.75
N GLU A 234 -6.74 8.25 -17.92
CA GLU A 234 -7.84 9.21 -18.09
C GLU A 234 -9.18 8.62 -17.64
N SER A 235 -9.43 7.35 -17.94
CA SER A 235 -10.65 6.65 -17.53
C SER A 235 -10.71 6.42 -16.02
N ILE A 236 -9.61 6.02 -15.39
CA ILE A 236 -9.49 5.89 -13.94
C ILE A 236 -9.69 7.27 -13.29
N HIS A 237 -9.07 8.32 -13.83
CA HIS A 237 -9.22 9.66 -13.31
C HIS A 237 -10.67 10.15 -13.36
N LYS A 238 -11.34 9.94 -14.49
CA LYS A 238 -12.77 10.25 -14.64
C LYS A 238 -13.64 9.52 -13.62
N ALA A 239 -13.30 8.27 -13.29
CA ALA A 239 -14.01 7.47 -12.30
C ALA A 239 -13.71 7.87 -10.84
N SER A 240 -12.58 8.55 -10.58
CA SER A 240 -12.15 8.89 -9.22
C SER A 240 -11.42 10.25 -9.18
N PRO A 241 -12.10 11.36 -9.53
CA PRO A 241 -11.45 12.66 -9.73
C PRO A 241 -10.90 13.29 -8.44
N HIS A 242 -11.37 12.84 -7.26
CA HIS A 242 -10.94 13.39 -5.97
C HIS A 242 -9.68 12.74 -5.39
N THR A 243 -9.32 11.56 -5.89
CA THR A 243 -8.16 10.77 -5.41
C THR A 243 -7.13 10.56 -6.51
N SER A 244 -7.33 11.14 -7.68
CA SER A 244 -6.40 11.00 -8.80
C SER A 244 -6.20 12.30 -9.56
N PHE A 245 -5.05 12.43 -10.20
CA PHE A 245 -4.69 13.58 -11.01
C PHE A 245 -3.91 13.13 -12.25
N VAL A 246 -4.31 13.60 -13.44
CA VAL A 246 -3.55 13.37 -14.68
C VAL A 246 -2.57 14.52 -14.87
N LEU A 247 -1.29 14.20 -14.99
CA LEU A 247 -0.19 15.15 -15.17
C LEU A 247 0.39 15.01 -16.59
N PRO A 248 -0.02 15.86 -17.55
CA PRO A 248 0.61 15.92 -18.87
C PRO A 248 2.07 16.35 -18.76
N ILE A 249 3.01 15.57 -19.30
CA ILE A 249 4.43 15.94 -19.21
C ILE A 249 4.72 17.25 -19.94
N GLU A 250 3.93 17.57 -20.96
CA GLU A 250 4.07 18.79 -21.76
C GLU A 250 3.81 20.06 -20.92
N ARG A 251 3.16 19.89 -19.75
CA ARG A 251 2.97 20.94 -18.75
C ARG A 251 4.03 20.91 -17.64
N VAL A 252 4.88 19.88 -17.62
CA VAL A 252 6.07 19.78 -16.77
C VAL A 252 7.25 20.31 -17.58
N SER A 253 7.18 21.57 -18.04
CA SER A 253 8.27 22.19 -18.81
C SER A 253 9.40 22.66 -17.88
N GLU A 254 10.60 22.78 -18.45
CA GLU A 254 11.81 23.31 -17.80
C GLU A 254 11.64 24.73 -17.24
N GLU A 255 10.65 25.50 -17.72
CA GLU A 255 10.34 26.84 -17.20
C GLU A 255 9.89 26.84 -15.73
N MET A 256 9.46 25.70 -15.18
CA MET A 256 9.21 25.59 -13.73
C MET A 256 10.49 25.40 -12.90
N TYR A 257 11.65 25.22 -13.52
CA TYR A 257 12.92 24.88 -12.87
C TYR A 257 14.06 25.86 -13.11
N ASN A 258 13.91 26.76 -14.08
CA ASN A 258 14.80 27.90 -14.30
C ASN A 258 14.14 29.18 -13.76
#